data_AF-A0A6G3SQE6-F1
#
_entry.id   AF-A0A6G3SQE6-F1
#
_cell.length_a   1.000
_cell.length_b   1.000
_cell.length_c   1.000
_cell.angle_alpha   90.00
_cell.angle_beta   90.00
_cell.angle_gamma   90.00
#
_symmetry.space_group_name_H-M   'P 1'
#
loop_
_entity.id
_entity.type
_entity.pdbx_description
1 polymer ?
#
loop_
_entity_poly.entity_id
_entity_poly.type
_entity_poly.pdbx_seq_one_letter_code
_entity_poly.pdbx_strand_id
1 'polypeptide(L)'
;MSPSPAPLPHPVSVVGIGADGWPGLSGTAREALCAAEVLIGGARQLDLLPPECAGARVGWPSPLRPAVPRLLAEHRERRIAVLASGDPMFYGIGRALAEELGPEGLHVLPHPSSVSYACARLGWPLEDTEVVTLVGRPAARLAASLHEGRRLLVLSADASTPAAVAALLTSHGFGPSRLRVLEELGGEEERHVDGIAAEWAHPPGDRLNVIAIDCRASADALRLGTVPGLPDEAYEHDGQLTKRHIRAATLGALAPAPGELLWDVGGGSGSIAIEWLRAHPSCRAVSVERDPVRAERITRNADRLGVPALRVVTGPAPASLAGLEAPDAVFIGGGLTAPGLLDACWEALRPGGRLVANTVTLESEALLAGRHKAHGGELVRLAVAHAVPVGGFTGWRQAMPVTQWSVTKPSGSGARSYKGDRS
;
A
#
# COMPACT_ATOMS: atom_id res chain seq x y z
N MET A 1 -0.07 26.25 -10.59
CA MET A 1 0.29 25.34 -11.70
C MET A 1 1.50 25.94 -12.38
N SER A 2 2.69 25.39 -12.13
CA SER A 2 3.88 25.77 -12.90
C SER A 2 3.65 25.37 -14.36
N PRO A 3 4.10 26.16 -15.35
CA PRO A 3 3.97 25.77 -16.75
C PRO A 3 4.64 24.42 -16.96
N SER A 4 3.92 23.49 -17.60
CA SER A 4 4.49 22.21 -18.01
C SER A 4 5.69 22.50 -18.92
N PRO A 5 6.87 21.89 -18.68
CA PRO A 5 8.05 22.17 -19.45
C PRO A 5 7.79 21.91 -20.94
N ALA A 6 8.33 22.76 -21.81
CA ALA A 6 8.23 22.56 -23.25
C ALA A 6 8.75 21.16 -23.62
N PRO A 7 8.06 20.41 -24.51
CA PRO A 7 8.44 19.05 -24.85
C PRO A 7 9.89 19.01 -25.38
N LEU A 8 10.59 17.93 -25.05
CA LEU A 8 11.95 17.70 -25.56
C LEU A 8 11.90 17.52 -27.08
N PRO A 9 12.94 17.97 -27.81
CA PRO A 9 13.03 17.80 -29.26
C PRO A 9 13.12 16.32 -29.69
N HIS A 10 13.58 15.44 -28.78
CA HIS A 10 13.62 14.00 -28.97
C HIS A 10 13.08 13.29 -27.72
N PRO A 11 12.31 12.19 -27.88
CA PRO A 11 11.94 11.34 -26.75
C PRO A 11 13.18 10.80 -26.03
N VAL A 12 13.11 10.71 -24.70
CA VAL A 12 14.17 10.12 -23.89
C VAL A 12 14.10 8.60 -24.03
N SER A 13 15.19 7.99 -24.50
CA SER A 13 15.29 6.52 -24.54
C SER A 13 15.49 5.99 -23.13
N VAL A 14 14.63 5.09 -22.66
CA VAL A 14 14.76 4.47 -21.33
C VAL A 14 15.03 2.99 -21.55
N VAL A 15 16.29 2.59 -21.35
CA VAL A 15 16.79 1.27 -21.72
C VAL A 15 16.97 0.43 -20.46
N GLY A 16 16.24 -0.68 -20.42
CA GLY A 16 16.45 -1.73 -19.45
C GLY A 16 17.78 -2.44 -19.66
N ILE A 17 18.52 -2.71 -18.60
CA ILE A 17 19.76 -3.49 -18.61
C ILE A 17 19.81 -4.43 -17.40
N GLY A 18 20.12 -5.70 -17.62
CA GLY A 18 20.26 -6.72 -16.58
C GLY A 18 21.68 -6.82 -16.04
N ALA A 19 21.93 -7.87 -15.23
CA ALA A 19 23.27 -8.21 -14.74
C ALA A 19 24.16 -8.84 -15.85
N ASP A 20 23.54 -9.36 -16.91
CA ASP A 20 24.14 -9.77 -18.19
C ASP A 20 24.74 -8.61 -19.01
N GLY A 21 24.49 -7.36 -18.64
CA GLY A 21 25.12 -6.19 -19.23
C GLY A 21 24.87 -6.03 -20.74
N TRP A 22 25.87 -5.49 -21.45
CA TRP A 22 25.78 -5.23 -22.90
C TRP A 22 25.40 -6.47 -23.75
N PRO A 23 25.95 -7.67 -23.50
CA PRO A 23 25.53 -8.90 -24.18
C PRO A 23 24.04 -9.21 -24.09
N GLY A 24 23.36 -8.85 -22.99
CA GLY A 24 21.92 -9.09 -22.79
C GLY A 24 21.00 -8.14 -23.56
N LEU A 25 21.52 -7.02 -24.07
CA LEU A 25 20.70 -6.01 -24.75
C LEU A 25 20.28 -6.42 -26.17
N SER A 26 19.06 -6.05 -26.55
CA SER A 26 18.57 -6.15 -27.93
C SER A 26 19.34 -5.23 -28.88
N GLY A 27 19.25 -5.48 -30.19
CA GLY A 27 19.84 -4.60 -31.21
C GLY A 27 19.32 -3.15 -31.10
N THR A 28 18.01 -2.97 -30.91
CA THR A 28 17.39 -1.64 -30.77
C THR A 28 17.85 -0.91 -29.51
N ALA A 29 18.03 -1.62 -28.39
CA ALA A 29 18.59 -1.05 -27.17
C ALA A 29 20.04 -0.59 -27.35
N ARG A 30 20.87 -1.42 -28.00
CA ARG A 30 22.26 -1.09 -28.33
C ARG A 30 22.35 0.13 -29.24
N GLU A 31 21.54 0.19 -30.29
CA GLU A 31 21.46 1.33 -31.22
C GLU A 31 21.09 2.63 -30.49
N ALA A 32 20.07 2.59 -29.62
CA ALA A 32 19.64 3.74 -28.84
C ALA A 32 20.76 4.27 -27.91
N LEU A 33 21.50 3.36 -27.27
CA LEU A 33 22.61 3.72 -26.39
C LEU A 33 23.82 4.27 -27.15
N CYS A 34 24.17 3.68 -28.31
CA CYS A 34 25.25 4.19 -29.15
C CYS A 34 24.93 5.55 -29.79
N ALA A 35 23.65 5.80 -30.12
CA ALA A 35 23.22 7.07 -30.69
C ALA A 35 23.08 8.20 -29.66
N ALA A 36 23.01 7.87 -28.36
CA ALA A 36 22.84 8.84 -27.30
C ALA A 36 24.08 9.70 -27.08
N GLU A 37 23.86 11.00 -26.93
CA GLU A 37 24.90 11.96 -26.60
C GLU A 37 25.08 12.09 -25.08
N VAL A 38 24.06 11.72 -24.29
CA VAL A 38 24.09 11.67 -22.83
C VAL A 38 23.54 10.32 -22.37
N LEU A 39 24.32 9.65 -21.52
CA LEU A 39 23.98 8.37 -20.91
C LEU A 39 23.79 8.59 -19.41
N ILE A 40 22.56 8.46 -18.93
CA ILE A 40 22.21 8.70 -17.53
C ILE A 40 21.94 7.35 -16.85
N GLY A 41 22.55 7.09 -15.69
CA GLY A 41 22.33 5.83 -15.00
C GLY A 41 23.00 5.75 -13.62
N GLY A 42 22.79 4.63 -12.93
CA GLY A 42 23.61 4.29 -11.78
C GLY A 42 25.04 3.92 -12.23
N ALA A 43 26.05 4.16 -11.39
CA ALA A 43 27.46 3.90 -11.72
C ALA A 43 27.66 2.49 -12.29
N ARG A 44 27.17 1.46 -11.59
CA ARG A 44 27.21 0.06 -12.05
C ARG A 44 26.63 -0.14 -13.45
N GLN A 45 25.50 0.49 -13.77
CA GLN A 45 24.86 0.33 -15.09
C GLN A 45 25.67 1.00 -16.19
N LEU A 46 26.22 2.18 -15.91
CA LEU A 46 27.08 2.89 -16.85
C LEU A 46 28.34 2.05 -17.13
N ASP A 47 28.94 1.47 -16.10
CA ASP A 47 30.16 0.65 -16.25
C ASP A 47 29.95 -0.62 -17.11
N LEU A 48 28.70 -1.09 -17.27
CA LEU A 48 28.37 -2.20 -18.18
C LEU A 48 28.36 -1.80 -19.66
N LEU A 49 28.40 -0.49 -19.97
CA LEU A 49 28.38 -0.01 -21.35
C LEU A 49 29.80 0.01 -21.94
N PRO A 50 29.98 -0.52 -23.17
CA PRO A 50 31.28 -0.58 -23.79
C PRO A 50 31.68 0.79 -24.38
N PRO A 51 32.93 0.97 -24.82
CA PRO A 51 33.43 2.26 -25.32
C PRO A 51 32.69 2.83 -26.53
N GLU A 52 32.01 2.00 -27.31
CA GLU A 52 31.19 2.40 -28.47
C GLU A 52 30.00 3.29 -28.06
N CYS A 53 29.57 3.20 -26.81
CA CYS A 53 28.63 4.14 -26.20
C CYS A 53 29.39 5.42 -25.80
N ALA A 54 29.68 6.27 -26.79
CA ALA A 54 30.53 7.46 -26.64
C ALA A 54 29.85 8.66 -25.94
N GLY A 55 28.56 8.56 -25.60
CA GLY A 55 27.81 9.60 -24.92
C GLY A 55 28.42 9.98 -23.55
N ALA A 56 28.21 11.23 -23.13
CA ALA A 56 28.66 11.70 -21.83
C ALA A 56 27.94 10.93 -20.72
N ARG A 57 28.71 10.28 -19.84
CA ARG A 57 28.19 9.46 -18.73
C ARG A 57 27.84 10.35 -17.55
N VAL A 58 26.58 10.33 -17.14
CA VAL A 58 26.05 11.15 -16.05
C VAL A 58 25.42 10.26 -15.01
N GLY A 59 26.00 10.27 -13.81
CA GLY A 59 25.45 9.55 -12.67
C GLY A 59 24.15 10.19 -12.18
N TRP A 60 23.24 9.37 -11.66
CA TRP A 60 22.05 9.89 -10.98
C TRP A 60 22.42 10.77 -9.77
N PRO A 61 21.84 11.97 -9.65
CA PRO A 61 21.98 12.80 -8.46
C PRO A 61 21.20 12.22 -7.28
N SER A 62 21.61 12.60 -6.06
CA SER A 62 20.88 12.30 -4.83
C SER A 62 20.37 13.59 -4.19
N PRO A 63 19.07 13.71 -3.85
CA PRO A 63 18.00 12.74 -4.08
C PRO A 63 17.54 12.72 -5.55
N LEU A 64 17.22 11.53 -6.06
CA LEU A 64 16.93 11.28 -7.48
C LEU A 64 15.72 12.07 -8.00
N ARG A 65 14.52 11.82 -7.46
CA ARG A 65 13.25 12.34 -8.00
C ARG A 65 13.22 13.87 -8.15
N PRO A 66 13.59 14.68 -7.12
CA PRO A 66 13.56 16.14 -7.24
C PRO A 66 14.54 16.69 -8.28
N ALA A 67 15.57 15.93 -8.65
CA ALA A 67 16.62 16.38 -9.55
C ALA A 67 16.39 15.95 -11.02
N VAL A 68 15.47 15.02 -11.30
CA VAL A 68 15.13 14.57 -12.66
C VAL A 68 14.76 15.75 -13.58
N PRO A 69 13.86 16.68 -13.22
CA PRO A 69 13.47 17.76 -14.12
C PRO A 69 14.65 18.65 -14.52
N ARG A 70 15.50 19.00 -13.54
CA ARG A 70 16.68 19.84 -13.75
C ARG A 70 17.70 19.15 -14.64
N LEU A 71 17.96 17.86 -14.40
CA LEU A 71 18.93 17.08 -15.16
C LEU A 71 18.49 16.93 -16.63
N LEU A 72 17.21 16.66 -16.87
CA LEU A 72 16.67 16.58 -18.22
C LEU A 72 16.72 17.94 -18.94
N ALA A 73 16.44 19.03 -18.23
CA ALA A 73 16.53 20.38 -18.78
C ALA A 73 17.96 20.78 -19.16
N GLU A 74 18.96 20.38 -18.37
CA GLU A 74 20.39 20.64 -18.64
C GLU A 74 20.87 20.02 -19.96
N HIS A 75 20.23 18.92 -20.39
CA HIS A 75 20.61 18.17 -21.58
C HIS A 75 19.52 18.19 -22.67
N ARG A 76 18.58 19.14 -22.62
CA ARG A 76 17.38 19.14 -23.47
C ARG A 76 17.64 19.12 -24.97
N GLU A 77 18.74 19.70 -25.44
CA GLU A 77 19.10 19.77 -26.86
C GLU A 77 19.92 18.55 -27.34
N ARG A 78 20.15 17.58 -26.46
CA ARG A 78 20.97 16.39 -26.73
C ARG A 78 20.09 15.15 -26.73
N ARG A 79 20.50 14.12 -27.48
CA ARG A 79 19.85 12.79 -27.40
C ARG A 79 20.20 12.11 -26.08
N ILE A 80 19.19 11.93 -25.23
CA ILE A 80 19.34 11.33 -23.89
C ILE A 80 18.92 9.86 -23.93
N ALA A 81 19.78 8.99 -23.41
CA ALA A 81 19.39 7.65 -23.01
C ALA A 81 19.61 7.46 -21.49
N VAL A 82 18.63 6.84 -20.86
CA VAL A 82 18.58 6.54 -19.44
C VAL A 82 18.65 5.02 -19.25
N LEU A 83 19.58 4.54 -18.44
CA LEU A 83 19.66 3.15 -18.03
C LEU A 83 18.77 2.88 -16.82
N ALA A 84 18.05 1.76 -16.87
CA ALA A 84 17.24 1.23 -15.78
C ALA A 84 17.56 -0.24 -15.56
N SER A 85 17.51 -0.73 -14.31
CA SER A 85 17.75 -2.15 -14.04
C SER A 85 16.54 -2.97 -14.47
N GLY A 86 16.72 -3.98 -15.33
CA GLY A 86 15.63 -4.81 -15.82
C GLY A 86 14.57 -3.99 -16.56
N ASP A 87 13.29 -4.22 -16.28
CA ASP A 87 12.20 -3.48 -16.91
C ASP A 87 12.07 -2.05 -16.32
N PRO A 88 12.23 -0.98 -17.13
CA PRO A 88 12.13 0.40 -16.64
C PRO A 88 10.80 0.77 -15.97
N MET A 89 9.71 0.09 -16.34
CA MET A 89 8.35 0.35 -15.85
C MET A 89 7.98 -0.51 -14.64
N PHE A 90 8.83 -1.48 -14.27
CA PHE A 90 8.58 -2.38 -13.15
C PHE A 90 9.44 -2.02 -11.92
N TYR A 91 8.89 -1.21 -11.03
CA TYR A 91 9.61 -0.64 -9.86
C TYR A 91 10.90 0.13 -10.23
N GLY A 92 11.05 0.51 -11.51
CA GLY A 92 12.18 1.26 -12.04
C GLY A 92 11.94 2.77 -12.14
N ILE A 93 12.87 3.46 -12.81
CA ILE A 93 12.85 4.92 -12.98
C ILE A 93 11.81 5.41 -14.01
N GLY A 94 11.30 4.51 -14.86
CA GLY A 94 10.37 4.83 -15.95
C GLY A 94 9.12 5.54 -15.47
N ARG A 95 8.58 5.17 -14.29
CA ARG A 95 7.43 5.88 -13.70
C ARG A 95 7.72 7.36 -13.43
N ALA A 96 8.88 7.67 -12.83
CA ALA A 96 9.20 9.06 -12.50
C ALA A 96 9.44 9.90 -13.77
N LEU A 97 10.04 9.29 -14.80
CA LEU A 97 10.23 9.93 -16.10
C LEU A 97 8.89 10.13 -16.83
N ALA A 98 7.95 9.19 -16.72
CA ALA A 98 6.63 9.30 -17.34
C ALA A 98 5.76 10.36 -16.65
N GLU A 99 5.88 10.50 -15.32
CA GLU A 99 5.24 11.57 -14.55
C GLU A 99 5.75 12.96 -14.98
N GLU A 100 7.03 13.07 -15.38
CA GLU A 100 7.65 14.35 -15.77
C GLU A 100 7.47 14.69 -17.26
N LEU A 101 7.68 13.72 -18.16
CA LEU A 101 7.74 13.92 -19.61
C LEU A 101 6.46 13.49 -20.36
N GLY A 102 5.57 12.75 -19.68
CA GLY A 102 4.45 12.06 -20.33
C GLY A 102 4.90 10.84 -21.17
N PRO A 103 3.94 10.00 -21.61
CA PRO A 103 4.25 8.78 -22.36
C PRO A 103 4.91 9.07 -23.73
N GLU A 104 4.46 10.12 -24.42
CA GLU A 104 5.01 10.53 -25.73
C GLU A 104 6.45 11.07 -25.64
N GLY A 105 6.86 11.52 -24.45
CA GLY A 105 8.21 11.99 -24.18
C GLY A 105 9.22 10.86 -23.94
N LEU A 106 8.76 9.60 -23.93
CA LEU A 106 9.58 8.43 -23.62
C LEU A 106 9.60 7.42 -24.76
N HIS A 107 10.77 6.83 -24.98
CA HIS A 107 10.92 5.61 -25.76
C HIS A 107 11.47 4.51 -24.84
N VAL A 108 10.57 3.66 -24.33
CA VAL A 108 10.93 2.61 -23.36
C VAL A 108 11.33 1.33 -24.08
N LEU A 109 12.54 0.86 -23.80
CA LEU A 109 13.11 -0.39 -24.30
C LEU A 109 13.28 -1.36 -23.13
N PRO A 110 12.32 -2.27 -22.88
CA PRO A 110 12.34 -3.13 -21.71
C PRO A 110 13.40 -4.23 -21.79
N HIS A 111 13.80 -4.72 -20.63
CA HIS A 111 14.64 -5.90 -20.44
C HIS A 111 13.94 -6.85 -19.45
N PRO A 112 14.12 -8.18 -19.53
CA PRO A 112 13.59 -9.09 -18.52
C PRO A 112 13.88 -8.59 -17.10
N SER A 113 12.83 -8.51 -16.28
CA SER A 113 12.92 -8.10 -14.89
C SER A 113 13.53 -9.22 -14.02
N SER A 114 14.04 -8.87 -12.84
CA SER A 114 14.51 -9.88 -11.87
C SER A 114 13.40 -10.86 -11.47
N VAL A 115 12.13 -10.43 -11.49
CA VAL A 115 10.97 -11.30 -11.28
C VAL A 115 10.81 -12.29 -12.43
N SER A 116 10.97 -11.85 -13.68
CA SER A 116 10.90 -12.73 -14.85
C SER A 116 11.99 -13.80 -14.79
N TYR A 117 13.22 -13.39 -14.46
CA TYR A 117 14.33 -14.33 -14.25
C TYR A 117 14.05 -15.29 -13.09
N ALA A 118 13.60 -14.79 -11.93
CA ALA A 118 13.28 -15.62 -10.78
C ALA A 118 12.21 -16.67 -11.10
N CYS A 119 11.08 -16.27 -11.69
CA CYS A 119 10.03 -17.17 -12.13
C CYS A 119 10.55 -18.24 -13.10
N ALA A 120 11.39 -17.85 -14.07
CA ALA A 120 11.99 -18.79 -15.01
C ALA A 120 12.91 -19.83 -14.33
N ARG A 121 13.67 -19.44 -13.30
CA ARG A 121 14.52 -20.37 -12.53
C ARG A 121 13.75 -21.28 -11.58
N LEU A 122 12.66 -20.76 -11.03
CA LEU A 122 11.83 -21.47 -10.05
C LEU A 122 10.75 -22.34 -10.70
N GLY A 123 10.45 -22.13 -11.99
CA GLY A 123 9.28 -22.72 -12.64
C GLY A 123 7.97 -22.19 -12.06
N TRP A 124 7.95 -20.95 -11.60
CA TRP A 124 6.76 -20.32 -11.04
C TRP A 124 6.02 -19.52 -12.11
N PRO A 125 4.69 -19.72 -12.30
CA PRO A 125 3.90 -18.87 -13.18
C PRO A 125 3.92 -17.42 -12.69
N LEU A 126 4.21 -16.47 -13.58
CA LEU A 126 4.36 -15.07 -13.21
C LEU A 126 3.02 -14.47 -12.78
N GLU A 127 1.93 -14.86 -13.46
CA GLU A 127 0.56 -14.45 -13.22
C GLU A 127 0.00 -14.88 -11.86
N ASP A 128 0.52 -15.96 -11.27
CA ASP A 128 0.09 -16.48 -9.98
C ASP A 128 1.00 -16.02 -8.81
N THR A 129 2.16 -15.47 -9.14
CA THR A 129 3.20 -15.09 -8.17
C THR A 129 3.04 -13.63 -7.77
N GLU A 130 2.74 -13.40 -6.49
CA GLU A 130 2.62 -12.03 -5.99
C GLU A 130 4.01 -11.42 -5.75
N VAL A 131 4.19 -10.18 -6.22
CA VAL A 131 5.43 -9.43 -6.03
C VAL A 131 5.27 -8.37 -4.97
N VAL A 132 6.14 -8.40 -3.95
CA VAL A 132 6.17 -7.41 -2.87
C VAL A 132 7.50 -6.66 -2.91
N THR A 133 7.46 -5.34 -3.15
CA THR A 133 8.70 -4.54 -3.11
C THR A 133 9.01 -4.01 -1.71
N LEU A 134 10.24 -4.22 -1.26
CA LEU A 134 10.81 -3.57 -0.07
C LEU A 134 11.77 -2.42 -0.43
N VAL A 135 11.99 -2.17 -1.72
CA VAL A 135 12.82 -1.06 -2.20
C VAL A 135 12.16 0.28 -1.84
N GLY A 136 12.74 0.98 -0.86
CA GLY A 136 12.20 2.23 -0.35
C GLY A 136 10.81 2.08 0.30
N ARG A 137 10.48 0.90 0.83
CA ARG A 137 9.20 0.61 1.48
C ARG A 137 9.44 -0.20 2.77
N PRO A 138 8.65 0.00 3.85
CA PRO A 138 8.83 -0.75 5.08
C PRO A 138 8.61 -2.26 4.89
N ALA A 139 9.46 -3.09 5.51
CA ALA A 139 9.35 -4.56 5.47
C ALA A 139 8.00 -5.08 5.97
N ALA A 140 7.43 -4.39 6.98
CA ALA A 140 6.13 -4.69 7.60
C ALA A 140 5.02 -5.01 6.58
N ARG A 141 5.01 -4.34 5.43
CA ARG A 141 4.00 -4.56 4.38
C ARG A 141 3.89 -6.00 3.89
N LEU A 142 4.97 -6.79 4.00
CA LEU A 142 4.99 -8.19 3.60
C LEU A 142 3.95 -9.00 4.38
N ALA A 143 3.66 -8.61 5.63
CA ALA A 143 2.70 -9.29 6.50
C ALA A 143 1.28 -9.37 5.92
N ALA A 144 0.89 -8.43 5.04
CA ALA A 144 -0.43 -8.46 4.40
C ALA A 144 -0.57 -9.58 3.35
N SER A 145 0.54 -10.04 2.77
CA SER A 145 0.59 -11.05 1.71
C SER A 145 0.84 -12.48 2.24
N LEU A 146 1.03 -12.64 3.55
CA LEU A 146 1.36 -13.94 4.14
C LEU A 146 0.11 -14.82 4.27
N HIS A 147 0.02 -15.83 3.41
CA HIS A 147 -1.00 -16.86 3.46
C HIS A 147 -0.40 -18.24 3.17
N GLU A 148 -0.91 -19.28 3.82
CA GLU A 148 -0.48 -20.66 3.61
C GLU A 148 -0.51 -21.04 2.12
N GLY A 149 0.58 -21.64 1.65
CA GLY A 149 0.71 -22.16 0.28
C GLY A 149 0.88 -21.10 -0.81
N ARG A 150 0.95 -19.80 -0.47
CA ARG A 150 1.26 -18.74 -1.45
C ARG A 150 2.74 -18.71 -1.79
N ARG A 151 3.00 -18.28 -3.02
CA ARG A 151 4.35 -18.00 -3.56
C ARG A 151 4.51 -16.51 -3.71
N LEU A 152 5.55 -15.97 -3.08
CA LEU A 152 5.86 -14.54 -3.10
C LEU A 152 7.26 -14.32 -3.66
N LEU A 153 7.43 -13.27 -4.46
CA LEU A 153 8.73 -12.72 -4.80
C LEU A 153 8.88 -11.35 -4.12
N VAL A 154 9.93 -11.21 -3.32
CA VAL A 154 10.23 -9.99 -2.59
C VAL A 154 11.41 -9.29 -3.23
N LEU A 155 11.21 -8.04 -3.67
CA LEU A 155 12.29 -7.22 -4.20
C LEU A 155 13.06 -6.61 -3.03
N SER A 156 14.32 -6.99 -2.90
CA SER A 156 15.17 -6.58 -1.80
C SER A 156 15.67 -5.15 -1.94
N ALA A 157 15.78 -4.44 -0.80
CA ALA A 157 16.41 -3.14 -0.78
C ALA A 157 17.95 -3.24 -0.82
N ASP A 158 18.50 -4.29 -0.21
CA ASP A 158 19.93 -4.56 -0.09
C ASP A 158 20.22 -6.01 0.40
N ALA A 159 21.49 -6.30 0.66
CA ALA A 159 21.99 -7.59 1.14
C ALA A 159 21.50 -7.97 2.55
N SER A 160 21.00 -7.04 3.36
CA SER A 160 20.45 -7.31 4.70
C SER A 160 18.98 -7.72 4.67
N THR A 161 18.30 -7.45 3.54
CA THR A 161 16.85 -7.68 3.40
C THR A 161 16.43 -9.14 3.64
N PRO A 162 17.16 -10.17 3.17
CA PRO A 162 16.78 -11.57 3.43
C PRO A 162 16.63 -11.91 4.92
N ALA A 163 17.57 -11.46 5.76
CA ALA A 163 17.50 -11.70 7.20
C ALA A 163 16.30 -10.99 7.85
N ALA A 164 16.01 -9.76 7.43
CA ALA A 164 14.84 -9.02 7.89
C ALA A 164 13.53 -9.69 7.48
N VAL A 165 13.46 -10.24 6.26
CA VAL A 165 12.31 -11.02 5.76
C VAL A 165 12.13 -12.30 6.57
N ALA A 166 13.21 -13.05 6.84
CA ALA A 166 13.17 -14.26 7.65
C ALA A 166 12.67 -14.00 9.08
N ALA A 167 13.14 -12.93 9.71
CA ALA A 167 12.69 -12.51 11.04
C ALA A 167 11.22 -12.06 11.05
N LEU A 168 10.76 -11.36 10.01
CA LEU A 168 9.36 -10.96 9.86
C LEU A 168 8.47 -12.20 9.70
N LEU A 169 8.80 -13.12 8.80
CA LEU A 169 8.06 -14.36 8.62
C LEU A 169 7.94 -15.12 9.95
N THR A 170 9.04 -15.30 10.67
CA THR A 170 9.07 -16.01 11.95
C THR A 170 8.17 -15.33 12.99
N SER A 171 8.24 -14.01 13.13
CA SER A 171 7.42 -13.28 14.11
C SER A 171 5.92 -13.28 13.79
N HIS A 172 5.53 -13.57 12.54
CA HIS A 172 4.13 -13.67 12.11
C HIS A 172 3.62 -15.11 12.06
N GLY A 173 4.38 -16.09 12.57
CA GLY A 173 4.01 -17.50 12.54
C GLY A 173 4.24 -18.17 11.18
N PHE A 174 5.07 -17.57 10.31
CA PHE A 174 5.46 -18.13 9.01
C PHE A 174 6.91 -18.64 9.01
N GLY A 175 7.48 -18.90 10.19
CA GLY A 175 8.83 -19.46 10.37
C GLY A 175 9.15 -20.71 9.54
N PRO A 176 8.20 -21.65 9.32
CA PRO A 176 8.43 -22.83 8.47
C PRO A 176 8.56 -22.54 6.96
N SER A 177 8.37 -21.29 6.52
CA SER A 177 8.44 -20.93 5.10
C SER A 177 9.83 -21.19 4.53
N ARG A 178 9.89 -21.69 3.30
CA ARG A 178 11.15 -21.83 2.57
C ARG A 178 11.49 -20.51 1.91
N LEU A 179 12.73 -20.06 2.09
CA LEU A 179 13.30 -18.89 1.43
C LEU A 179 14.35 -19.36 0.42
N ARG A 180 14.34 -18.76 -0.76
CA ARG A 180 15.45 -18.80 -1.70
C ARG A 180 15.85 -17.38 -2.08
N VAL A 181 17.07 -17.00 -1.75
CA VAL A 181 17.67 -15.73 -2.17
C VAL A 181 18.36 -15.98 -3.50
N LEU A 182 17.90 -15.30 -4.54
CA LEU A 182 18.43 -15.38 -5.89
C LEU A 182 19.26 -14.12 -6.15
N GLU A 183 20.54 -14.28 -6.45
CA GLU A 183 21.52 -13.20 -6.56
C GLU A 183 22.04 -13.09 -7.99
N GLU A 184 22.30 -11.85 -8.44
CA GLU A 184 22.88 -11.56 -9.77
C GLU A 184 22.14 -12.24 -10.93
N LEU A 185 20.81 -12.35 -10.82
CA LEU A 185 19.94 -13.02 -11.80
C LEU A 185 20.17 -12.51 -13.23
N GLY A 186 20.45 -13.45 -14.14
CA GLY A 186 20.78 -13.21 -15.54
C GLY A 186 22.26 -12.95 -15.81
N GLY A 187 23.07 -12.64 -14.79
CA GLY A 187 24.51 -12.37 -14.93
C GLY A 187 25.40 -13.62 -14.86
N GLU A 188 26.71 -13.44 -15.06
CA GLU A 188 27.70 -14.52 -14.96
C GLU A 188 27.89 -15.02 -13.52
N GLU A 189 27.66 -14.15 -12.54
CA GLU A 189 27.78 -14.43 -11.09
C GLU A 189 26.46 -14.92 -10.47
N GLU A 190 25.47 -15.31 -11.30
CA GLU A 190 24.16 -15.78 -10.85
C GLU A 190 24.32 -16.96 -9.88
N ARG A 191 23.76 -16.81 -8.69
CA ARG A 191 23.78 -17.84 -7.65
C ARG A 191 22.53 -17.77 -6.78
N HIS A 192 22.37 -18.77 -5.92
CA HIS A 192 21.28 -18.75 -4.96
C HIS A 192 21.66 -19.41 -3.64
N VAL A 193 20.92 -19.04 -2.60
CA VAL A 193 21.00 -19.64 -1.27
C VAL A 193 19.60 -20.01 -0.80
N ASP A 194 19.44 -21.24 -0.31
CA ASP A 194 18.20 -21.78 0.23
C ASP A 194 18.23 -21.89 1.76
N GLY A 195 17.08 -21.78 2.40
CA GLY A 195 16.93 -21.99 3.84
C GLY A 195 15.48 -21.93 4.30
N ILE A 196 15.26 -22.23 5.59
CA ILE A 196 13.98 -22.07 6.26
C ILE A 196 14.01 -20.76 7.06
N ALA A 197 12.91 -20.01 7.08
CA ALA A 197 12.86 -18.67 7.69
C ALA A 197 13.29 -18.69 9.16
N ALA A 198 12.80 -19.66 9.94
CA ALA A 198 13.11 -19.82 11.36
C ALA A 198 14.56 -20.21 11.64
N GLU A 199 15.26 -20.76 10.65
CA GLU A 199 16.63 -21.26 10.75
C GLU A 199 17.61 -20.40 9.93
N TRP A 200 17.16 -19.22 9.48
CA TRP A 200 17.92 -18.39 8.55
C TRP A 200 19.17 -17.80 9.23
N ALA A 201 20.31 -18.45 9.01
CA ALA A 201 21.61 -18.07 9.56
C ALA A 201 22.64 -17.66 8.49
N HIS A 202 22.20 -17.48 7.24
CA HIS A 202 23.09 -17.09 6.15
C HIS A 202 23.58 -15.65 6.33
N PRO A 203 24.87 -15.37 6.09
CA PRO A 203 25.38 -14.00 6.10
C PRO A 203 24.76 -13.18 4.96
N PRO A 204 24.81 -11.83 5.03
CA PRO A 204 24.42 -10.98 3.92
C PRO A 204 25.21 -11.35 2.66
N GLY A 205 24.48 -11.61 1.56
CA GLY A 205 25.06 -11.94 0.25
C GLY A 205 25.14 -10.73 -0.67
N ASP A 206 24.74 -10.89 -1.92
CA ASP A 206 24.75 -9.79 -2.89
C ASP A 206 23.69 -8.73 -2.61
N ARG A 207 23.95 -7.49 -3.02
CA ARG A 207 22.94 -6.42 -3.00
C ARG A 207 21.92 -6.57 -4.12
N LEU A 208 22.28 -7.18 -5.25
CA LEU A 208 21.35 -7.48 -6.34
C LEU A 208 20.71 -8.85 -6.09
N ASN A 209 19.73 -8.86 -5.18
CA ASN A 209 19.01 -10.09 -4.84
C ASN A 209 17.48 -9.93 -4.88
N VAL A 210 16.80 -11.05 -5.11
CA VAL A 210 15.35 -11.22 -4.97
C VAL A 210 15.09 -12.43 -4.08
N ILE A 211 14.13 -12.32 -3.17
CA ILE A 211 13.80 -13.40 -2.24
C ILE A 211 12.52 -14.09 -2.71
N ALA A 212 12.61 -15.36 -3.02
CA ALA A 212 11.46 -16.22 -3.25
C ALA A 212 11.01 -16.88 -1.95
N ILE A 213 9.71 -16.86 -1.68
CA ILE A 213 9.10 -17.41 -0.47
C ILE A 213 8.00 -18.40 -0.86
N ASP A 214 8.15 -19.65 -0.45
CA ASP A 214 7.04 -20.61 -0.37
C ASP A 214 6.44 -20.52 1.04
N CYS A 215 5.32 -19.81 1.18
CA CYS A 215 4.73 -19.48 2.47
C CYS A 215 4.17 -20.72 3.18
N ARG A 216 4.63 -20.96 4.40
CA ARG A 216 4.14 -21.99 5.32
C ARG A 216 3.91 -21.41 6.70
N ALA A 217 2.67 -21.49 7.17
CA ALA A 217 2.25 -21.11 8.50
C ALA A 217 2.57 -22.23 9.50
N SER A 218 2.95 -21.85 10.72
CA SER A 218 3.01 -22.75 11.87
C SER A 218 1.59 -23.12 12.30
N ALA A 219 1.46 -24.24 13.02
CA ALA A 219 0.15 -24.75 13.45
C ALA A 219 -0.60 -23.78 14.39
N ASP A 220 0.13 -22.93 15.10
CA ASP A 220 -0.36 -21.93 16.05
C ASP A 220 -0.48 -20.51 15.44
N ALA A 221 -0.12 -20.33 14.16
CA ALA A 221 -0.20 -19.04 13.51
C ALA A 221 -1.64 -18.51 13.48
N LEU A 222 -1.83 -17.25 13.86
CA LEU A 222 -3.14 -16.61 13.83
C LEU A 222 -3.61 -16.50 12.38
N ARG A 223 -4.73 -17.14 12.05
CA ARG A 223 -5.30 -17.08 10.70
C ARG A 223 -5.87 -15.69 10.42
N LEU A 224 -5.16 -14.90 9.59
CA LEU A 224 -5.63 -13.61 9.10
C LEU A 224 -6.33 -13.78 7.74
N GLY A 225 -7.61 -13.44 7.69
CA GLY A 225 -8.39 -13.47 6.45
C GLY A 225 -8.11 -12.28 5.53
N THR A 226 -8.58 -12.39 4.30
CA THR A 226 -8.60 -11.30 3.30
C THR A 226 -9.89 -10.48 3.34
N VAL A 227 -10.94 -11.03 3.95
CA VAL A 227 -12.21 -10.35 4.17
C VAL A 227 -12.26 -9.65 5.53
N PRO A 228 -13.06 -8.59 5.66
CA PRO A 228 -13.28 -7.93 6.93
C PRO A 228 -13.69 -8.85 8.09
N GLY A 229 -13.34 -8.44 9.30
CA GLY A 229 -13.56 -9.18 10.53
C GLY A 229 -12.40 -10.09 10.87
N LEU A 230 -11.17 -9.55 10.95
CA LEU A 230 -10.05 -10.26 11.57
C LEU A 230 -10.39 -10.62 13.04
N PRO A 231 -9.73 -11.63 13.65
CA PRO A 231 -9.88 -11.89 15.08
C PRO A 231 -9.51 -10.66 15.93
N ASP A 232 -10.12 -10.47 17.10
CA ASP A 232 -9.82 -9.30 17.94
C ASP A 232 -8.41 -9.38 18.55
N GLU A 233 -7.90 -10.58 18.74
CA GLU A 233 -6.52 -10.86 19.20
C GLU A 233 -5.47 -10.45 18.16
N ALA A 234 -5.90 -10.18 16.91
CA ALA A 234 -5.08 -9.60 15.86
C ALA A 234 -4.70 -8.13 16.15
N TYR A 235 -5.23 -7.51 17.21
CA TYR A 235 -4.92 -6.13 17.59
C TYR A 235 -4.40 -6.05 19.03
N GLU A 236 -3.36 -5.24 19.24
CA GLU A 236 -3.13 -4.65 20.55
C GLU A 236 -4.30 -3.70 20.85
N HIS A 237 -4.90 -3.80 22.05
CA HIS A 237 -5.98 -2.91 22.47
C HIS A 237 -6.11 -2.85 24.00
N ASP A 238 -6.68 -1.76 24.53
CA ASP A 238 -7.00 -1.56 25.95
C ASP A 238 -8.48 -1.85 26.29
N GLY A 239 -9.16 -2.57 25.38
CA GLY A 239 -10.60 -2.82 25.42
C GLY A 239 -11.37 -1.94 24.43
N GLN A 240 -10.79 -0.83 23.97
CA GLN A 240 -11.36 0.00 22.92
C GLN A 240 -11.00 -0.52 21.52
N LEU A 241 -11.97 -1.24 20.95
CA LEU A 241 -11.90 -1.87 19.63
C LEU A 241 -13.33 -2.06 19.13
N THR A 242 -13.60 -1.71 17.87
CA THR A 242 -14.82 -2.16 17.19
C THR A 242 -14.74 -3.68 17.05
N LYS A 243 -15.52 -4.44 17.84
CA LYS A 243 -15.41 -5.92 17.90
C LYS A 243 -15.66 -6.58 16.56
N ARG A 244 -14.99 -7.71 16.30
CA ARG A 244 -14.95 -8.44 15.01
C ARG A 244 -16.25 -8.43 14.20
N HIS A 245 -17.38 -8.84 14.81
CA HIS A 245 -18.66 -8.94 14.10
C HIS A 245 -19.21 -7.57 13.69
N ILE A 246 -19.10 -6.58 14.57
CA ILE A 246 -19.47 -5.18 14.28
C ILE A 246 -18.51 -4.60 13.24
N ARG A 247 -17.21 -4.88 13.36
CA ARG A 247 -16.17 -4.42 12.43
C ARG A 247 -16.40 -4.92 11.02
N ALA A 248 -16.74 -6.20 10.86
CA ALA A 248 -17.09 -6.78 9.57
C ALA A 248 -18.30 -6.08 8.93
N ALA A 249 -19.39 -5.87 9.69
CA ALA A 249 -20.57 -5.15 9.20
C ALA A 249 -20.24 -3.69 8.84
N THR A 250 -19.44 -3.02 9.66
CA THR A 250 -19.00 -1.64 9.45
C THR A 250 -18.18 -1.49 8.17
N LEU A 251 -17.23 -2.39 7.92
CA LEU A 251 -16.44 -2.39 6.68
C LEU A 251 -17.29 -2.77 5.47
N GLY A 252 -18.30 -3.62 5.64
CA GLY A 252 -19.31 -3.89 4.62
C GLY A 252 -20.08 -2.63 4.23
N ALA A 253 -20.47 -1.80 5.20
CA ALA A 253 -21.14 -0.52 4.96
C ALA A 253 -20.21 0.56 4.39
N LEU A 254 -18.93 0.58 4.81
CA LEU A 254 -17.91 1.50 4.28
C LEU A 254 -17.50 1.17 2.84
N ALA A 255 -17.52 -0.12 2.48
CA ALA A 255 -17.26 -0.66 1.15
C ALA A 255 -16.00 -0.07 0.46
N PRO A 256 -14.78 -0.39 0.94
CA PRO A 256 -13.54 0.10 0.34
C PRO A 256 -13.41 -0.27 -1.14
N ALA A 257 -13.03 0.71 -1.96
CA ALA A 257 -12.64 0.51 -3.34
C ALA A 257 -11.20 1.02 -3.62
N PRO A 258 -10.52 0.48 -4.65
CA PRO A 258 -9.16 0.88 -5.00
C PRO A 258 -8.99 2.41 -5.14
N GLY A 259 -7.98 2.96 -4.47
CA GLY A 259 -7.58 4.37 -4.57
C GLY A 259 -8.28 5.30 -3.56
N GLU A 260 -9.34 4.82 -2.91
CA GLU A 260 -10.14 5.63 -2.01
C GLU A 260 -9.43 5.95 -0.69
N LEU A 261 -9.76 7.11 -0.14
CA LEU A 261 -9.27 7.64 1.12
C LEU A 261 -10.34 7.54 2.22
N LEU A 262 -10.01 6.85 3.31
CA LEU A 262 -10.80 6.80 4.54
C LEU A 262 -10.28 7.80 5.59
N TRP A 263 -11.19 8.48 6.28
CA TRP A 263 -10.92 9.02 7.61
C TRP A 263 -11.49 8.09 8.69
N ASP A 264 -10.65 7.63 9.62
CA ASP A 264 -11.04 6.86 10.80
C ASP A 264 -10.96 7.78 12.04
N VAL A 265 -12.11 8.24 12.51
CA VAL A 265 -12.22 9.22 13.60
C VAL A 265 -12.52 8.53 14.92
N GLY A 266 -11.62 8.74 15.89
CA GLY A 266 -11.65 8.00 17.16
C GLY A 266 -11.07 6.60 16.99
N GLY A 267 -9.86 6.54 16.42
CA GLY A 267 -9.27 5.30 15.91
C GLY A 267 -9.12 4.18 16.95
N GLY A 268 -8.92 4.49 18.23
CA GLY A 268 -8.81 3.48 19.29
C GLY A 268 -7.61 2.55 19.08
N SER A 269 -7.85 1.37 18.49
CA SER A 269 -6.83 0.39 18.08
C SER A 269 -6.51 0.43 16.58
N GLY A 270 -7.23 1.23 15.79
CA GLY A 270 -7.03 1.43 14.35
C GLY A 270 -7.70 0.37 13.48
N SER A 271 -8.52 -0.50 14.07
CA SER A 271 -9.00 -1.71 13.41
C SER A 271 -9.81 -1.46 12.13
N ILE A 272 -10.53 -0.34 12.03
CA ILE A 272 -11.28 0.00 10.82
C ILE A 272 -10.34 0.51 9.74
N ALA A 273 -9.47 1.48 10.04
CA ALA A 273 -8.46 1.95 9.10
C ALA A 273 -7.52 0.83 8.60
N ILE A 274 -7.13 -0.08 9.49
CA ILE A 274 -6.21 -1.17 9.14
C ILE A 274 -6.87 -2.16 8.17
N GLU A 275 -8.07 -2.63 8.47
CA GLU A 275 -8.76 -3.56 7.55
C GLU A 275 -9.20 -2.88 6.24
N TRP A 276 -9.51 -1.58 6.27
CA TRP A 276 -9.71 -0.78 5.06
C TRP A 276 -8.48 -0.80 4.15
N LEU A 277 -7.28 -0.58 4.71
CA LEU A 277 -6.03 -0.62 3.95
C LEU A 277 -5.65 -2.02 3.47
N ARG A 278 -6.10 -3.07 4.16
CA ARG A 278 -5.90 -4.46 3.74
C ARG A 278 -6.80 -4.87 2.57
N ALA A 279 -7.89 -4.13 2.30
CA ALA A 279 -8.81 -4.46 1.22
C ALA A 279 -8.18 -4.30 -0.17
N HIS A 280 -7.31 -3.30 -0.35
CA HIS A 280 -6.59 -3.11 -1.61
C HIS A 280 -5.30 -2.28 -1.43
N PRO A 281 -4.17 -2.61 -2.10
CA PRO A 281 -2.90 -1.90 -1.95
C PRO A 281 -2.90 -0.40 -2.28
N SER A 282 -3.89 0.08 -3.04
CA SER A 282 -4.03 1.50 -3.38
C SER A 282 -4.99 2.27 -2.45
N CYS A 283 -5.68 1.58 -1.53
CA CYS A 283 -6.47 2.26 -0.51
C CYS A 283 -5.57 3.12 0.38
N ARG A 284 -6.12 4.24 0.84
CA ARG A 284 -5.45 5.19 1.73
C ARG A 284 -6.32 5.41 2.96
N ALA A 285 -5.70 5.72 4.10
CA ALA A 285 -6.44 6.02 5.32
C ALA A 285 -5.67 7.00 6.20
N VAL A 286 -6.42 7.86 6.89
CA VAL A 286 -5.94 8.70 7.98
C VAL A 286 -6.74 8.35 9.23
N SER A 287 -6.05 7.90 10.27
CA SER A 287 -6.66 7.68 11.59
C SER A 287 -6.40 8.90 12.48
N VAL A 288 -7.45 9.45 13.08
CA VAL A 288 -7.38 10.57 14.02
C VAL A 288 -7.71 10.07 15.42
N GLU A 289 -6.75 10.21 16.33
CA GLU A 289 -6.87 9.75 17.71
C GLU A 289 -6.31 10.80 18.67
N ARG A 290 -7.06 11.11 19.73
CA ARG A 290 -6.66 12.16 20.69
C ARG A 290 -5.65 11.67 21.71
N ASP A 291 -5.73 10.39 22.06
CA ASP A 291 -4.88 9.79 23.07
C ASP A 291 -3.55 9.37 22.43
N PRO A 292 -2.40 9.93 22.89
CA PRO A 292 -1.11 9.64 22.27
C PRO A 292 -0.70 8.16 22.40
N VAL A 293 -1.06 7.49 23.50
CA VAL A 293 -0.74 6.06 23.72
C VAL A 293 -1.52 5.19 22.75
N ARG A 294 -2.79 5.52 22.49
CA ARG A 294 -3.60 4.86 21.46
C ARG A 294 -3.10 5.16 20.06
N ALA A 295 -2.69 6.39 19.77
CA ALA A 295 -2.12 6.76 18.48
C ALA A 295 -0.86 5.92 18.17
N GLU A 296 0.06 5.76 19.12
CA GLU A 296 1.22 4.88 18.96
C GLU A 296 0.83 3.40 18.77
N ARG A 297 -0.21 2.95 19.48
CA ARG A 297 -0.75 1.59 19.32
C ARG A 297 -1.31 1.36 17.92
N ILE A 298 -2.00 2.34 17.34
CA ILE A 298 -2.49 2.27 15.96
C ILE A 298 -1.33 2.03 14.99
N THR A 299 -0.21 2.75 15.17
CA THR A 299 1.00 2.56 14.35
C THR A 299 1.55 1.13 14.50
N ARG A 300 1.69 0.62 15.73
CA ARG A 300 2.18 -0.75 15.97
C ARG A 300 1.25 -1.81 15.35
N ASN A 301 -0.06 -1.63 15.47
CA ASN A 301 -1.04 -2.54 14.86
C ASN A 301 -0.97 -2.48 13.33
N ALA A 302 -0.81 -1.28 12.75
CA ALA A 302 -0.68 -1.09 11.31
C ALA A 302 0.58 -1.78 10.75
N ASP A 303 1.71 -1.65 11.44
CA ASP A 303 2.94 -2.38 11.09
C ASP A 303 2.74 -3.89 11.17
N ARG A 304 2.21 -4.39 12.30
CA ARG A 304 1.96 -5.83 12.52
C ARG A 304 0.98 -6.44 11.51
N LEU A 305 0.01 -5.66 11.04
CA LEU A 305 -1.02 -6.13 10.10
C LEU A 305 -0.72 -5.76 8.65
N GLY A 306 0.51 -5.33 8.36
CA GLY A 306 1.03 -5.16 7.00
C GLY A 306 0.55 -3.92 6.27
N VAL A 307 0.11 -2.90 6.99
CA VAL A 307 -0.36 -1.62 6.41
C VAL A 307 0.38 -0.41 7.00
N PRO A 308 1.72 -0.38 6.93
CA PRO A 308 2.55 0.70 7.49
C PRO A 308 2.31 2.07 6.83
N ALA A 309 1.54 2.12 5.75
CA ALA A 309 1.13 3.35 5.08
C ALA A 309 -0.01 4.10 5.80
N LEU A 310 -0.59 3.53 6.87
CA LEU A 310 -1.60 4.21 7.67
C LEU A 310 -1.03 5.50 8.27
N ARG A 311 -1.62 6.64 7.92
CA ARG A 311 -1.27 7.91 8.53
C ARG A 311 -2.03 8.08 9.85
N VAL A 312 -1.32 8.24 10.95
CA VAL A 312 -1.90 8.54 12.25
C VAL A 312 -1.72 10.02 12.56
N VAL A 313 -2.81 10.71 12.91
CA VAL A 313 -2.82 12.10 13.37
C VAL A 313 -3.23 12.13 14.82
N THR A 314 -2.28 12.50 15.69
CA THR A 314 -2.54 12.62 17.12
C THR A 314 -3.14 13.98 17.44
N GLY A 315 -4.38 13.99 17.93
CA GLY A 315 -5.07 15.20 18.35
C GLY A 315 -6.59 15.08 18.36
N PRO A 316 -7.30 16.10 18.88
CA PRO A 316 -8.74 16.09 18.96
C PRO A 316 -9.40 16.39 17.61
N ALA A 317 -10.41 15.60 17.22
CA ALA A 317 -11.34 15.96 16.16
C ALA A 317 -12.46 16.87 16.72
N PRO A 318 -12.94 17.88 15.95
CA PRO A 318 -12.68 18.11 14.52
C PRO A 318 -11.40 18.90 14.19
N ALA A 319 -10.71 19.51 15.15
CA ALA A 319 -9.56 20.39 14.87
C ALA A 319 -8.46 19.70 14.06
N SER A 320 -8.14 18.45 14.38
CA SER A 320 -7.15 17.63 13.66
C SER A 320 -7.57 17.18 12.26
N LEU A 321 -8.80 17.47 11.83
CA LEU A 321 -9.25 17.20 10.45
C LEU A 321 -8.85 18.32 9.48
N ALA A 322 -8.48 19.49 9.99
CA ALA A 322 -8.12 20.64 9.17
C ALA A 322 -6.86 20.35 8.32
N GLY A 323 -6.94 20.66 7.03
CA GLY A 323 -5.83 20.48 6.08
C GLY A 323 -5.62 19.04 5.59
N LEU A 324 -6.44 18.09 6.02
CA LEU A 324 -6.45 16.74 5.44
C LEU A 324 -7.09 16.75 4.05
N GLU A 325 -6.62 15.85 3.18
CA GLU A 325 -7.27 15.61 1.88
C GLU A 325 -8.72 15.14 2.11
N ALA A 326 -9.65 15.69 1.33
CA ALA A 326 -11.06 15.33 1.38
C ALA A 326 -11.24 13.81 1.17
N PRO A 327 -11.93 13.09 2.07
CA PRO A 327 -12.05 11.65 2.01
C PRO A 327 -13.16 11.19 1.05
N ASP A 328 -13.04 9.94 0.62
CA ASP A 328 -14.09 9.20 -0.10
C ASP A 328 -15.01 8.48 0.90
N ALA A 329 -14.50 8.12 2.08
CA ALA A 329 -15.27 7.55 3.17
C ALA A 329 -14.87 8.11 4.55
N VAL A 330 -15.82 8.23 5.47
CA VAL A 330 -15.57 8.57 6.87
C VAL A 330 -16.17 7.51 7.77
N PHE A 331 -15.36 7.01 8.71
CA PHE A 331 -15.83 6.25 9.84
C PHE A 331 -15.72 7.08 11.12
N ILE A 332 -16.74 7.04 11.98
CA ILE A 332 -16.74 7.67 13.30
C ILE A 332 -17.04 6.60 14.35
N GLY A 333 -15.99 6.18 15.08
CA GLY A 333 -16.08 5.20 16.15
C GLY A 333 -16.10 5.82 17.56
N GLY A 334 -15.72 7.09 17.69
CA GLY A 334 -15.68 7.80 18.96
C GLY A 334 -15.81 9.31 18.81
N GLY A 335 -16.23 9.97 19.90
CA GLY A 335 -16.35 11.43 19.94
C GLY A 335 -17.55 12.00 19.17
N LEU A 336 -18.57 11.21 18.83
CA LEU A 336 -19.79 11.65 18.14
C LEU A 336 -20.47 12.87 18.77
N THR A 337 -20.38 13.00 20.09
CA THR A 337 -20.94 14.11 20.86
C THR A 337 -20.05 15.36 20.89
N ALA A 338 -18.84 15.30 20.32
CA ALA A 338 -17.97 16.46 20.21
C ALA A 338 -18.62 17.52 19.29
N PRO A 339 -18.78 18.77 19.76
CA PRO A 339 -19.42 19.81 18.98
C PRO A 339 -18.81 19.98 17.58
N GLY A 340 -19.66 19.99 16.55
CA GLY A 340 -19.27 20.21 15.16
C GLY A 340 -18.53 19.05 14.48
N LEU A 341 -18.29 17.92 15.16
CA LEU A 341 -17.54 16.81 14.56
C LEU A 341 -18.25 16.22 13.33
N LEU A 342 -19.52 15.85 13.49
CA LEU A 342 -20.32 15.27 12.41
C LEU A 342 -20.44 16.23 11.23
N ASP A 343 -20.61 17.53 11.50
CA ASP A 343 -20.69 18.56 10.45
C ASP A 343 -19.36 18.70 9.71
N ALA A 344 -18.24 18.74 10.43
CA ALA A 344 -16.91 18.81 9.82
C ALA A 344 -16.62 17.58 8.93
N CYS A 345 -16.98 16.37 9.39
CA CYS A 345 -16.86 15.15 8.60
C CYS A 345 -17.77 15.17 7.37
N TRP A 346 -19.03 15.60 7.54
CA TRP A 346 -20.00 15.67 6.44
C TRP A 346 -19.57 16.67 5.38
N GLU A 347 -19.09 17.85 5.76
CA GLU A 347 -18.65 18.87 4.82
C GLU A 347 -17.39 18.46 4.06
N ALA A 348 -16.42 17.85 4.74
CA ALA A 348 -15.19 17.38 4.11
C ALA A 348 -15.42 16.21 3.14
N LEU A 349 -16.41 15.35 3.40
CA LEU A 349 -16.71 14.19 2.57
C LEU A 349 -17.05 14.60 1.13
N ARG A 350 -16.44 13.92 0.16
CA ARG A 350 -16.70 14.16 -1.26
C ARG A 350 -18.16 13.83 -1.62
N PRO A 351 -18.74 14.48 -2.66
CA PRO A 351 -20.03 14.05 -3.20
C PRO A 351 -19.97 12.58 -3.66
N GLY A 352 -20.98 11.77 -3.32
CA GLY A 352 -20.96 10.32 -3.50
C GLY A 352 -20.16 9.55 -2.44
N GLY A 353 -19.48 10.24 -1.52
CA GLY A 353 -18.73 9.63 -0.44
C GLY A 353 -19.65 9.06 0.64
N ARG A 354 -19.10 8.17 1.48
CA ARG A 354 -19.86 7.38 2.45
C ARG A 354 -19.48 7.76 3.87
N LEU A 355 -20.46 7.89 4.76
CA LEU A 355 -20.23 8.11 6.19
C LEU A 355 -20.86 6.97 6.97
N VAL A 356 -20.07 6.33 7.84
CA VAL A 356 -20.54 5.30 8.78
C VAL A 356 -20.18 5.72 10.20
N ALA A 357 -21.16 5.76 11.10
CA ALA A 357 -20.96 6.09 12.50
C ALA A 357 -21.53 5.00 13.40
N ASN A 358 -20.74 4.55 14.37
CA ASN A 358 -21.14 3.54 15.34
C ASN A 358 -21.20 4.14 16.75
N THR A 359 -22.19 3.73 17.54
CA THR A 359 -22.30 4.13 18.95
C THR A 359 -23.01 3.08 19.81
N VAL A 360 -22.78 3.18 21.12
CA VAL A 360 -23.45 2.40 22.17
C VAL A 360 -24.14 3.28 23.23
N THR A 361 -23.96 4.61 23.21
CA THR A 361 -24.55 5.52 24.21
C THR A 361 -25.83 6.16 23.69
N LEU A 362 -26.82 6.34 24.58
CA LEU A 362 -28.12 6.91 24.24
C LEU A 362 -28.03 8.34 23.66
N GLU A 363 -27.12 9.17 24.19
CA GLU A 363 -26.91 10.54 23.72
C GLU A 363 -26.44 10.55 22.27
N SER A 364 -25.52 9.66 21.94
CA SER A 364 -25.01 9.52 20.57
C SER A 364 -26.04 8.86 19.65
N GLU A 365 -26.85 7.91 20.15
CA GLU A 365 -27.98 7.34 19.39
C GLU A 365 -29.00 8.41 19.01
N ALA A 366 -29.34 9.32 19.93
CA ALA A 366 -30.24 10.44 19.64
C ALA A 366 -29.67 11.37 18.56
N LEU A 367 -28.35 11.62 18.58
CA LEU A 367 -27.67 12.39 17.53
C LEU A 367 -27.75 11.68 16.17
N LEU A 368 -27.46 10.37 16.12
CA LEU A 368 -27.54 9.59 14.88
C LEU A 368 -28.98 9.53 14.33
N ALA A 369 -29.99 9.39 15.19
CA ALA A 369 -31.39 9.44 14.78
C ALA A 369 -31.76 10.80 14.17
N GLY A 370 -31.25 11.90 14.75
CA GLY A 370 -31.40 13.25 14.20
C GLY A 370 -30.75 13.40 12.82
N ARG A 371 -29.53 12.88 12.65
CA ARG A 371 -28.81 12.92 11.36
C ARG A 371 -29.45 12.05 10.30
N HIS A 372 -29.91 10.85 10.65
CA HIS A 372 -30.70 10.00 9.77
C HIS A 372 -31.98 10.70 9.31
N LYS A 373 -32.69 11.40 10.20
CA LYS A 373 -33.87 12.21 9.81
C LYS A 373 -33.50 13.33 8.82
N ALA A 374 -32.34 13.95 8.97
CA ALA A 374 -31.91 15.07 8.14
C ALA A 374 -31.32 14.64 6.78
N HIS A 375 -30.58 13.53 6.73
CA HIS A 375 -29.78 13.13 5.56
C HIS A 375 -30.19 11.76 4.98
N GLY A 376 -31.11 11.03 5.60
CA GLY A 376 -31.49 9.68 5.22
C GLY A 376 -30.40 8.65 5.54
N GLY A 377 -30.24 7.67 4.64
CA GLY A 377 -29.35 6.53 4.83
C GLY A 377 -30.03 5.39 5.58
N GLU A 378 -29.23 4.51 6.17
CA GLU A 378 -29.70 3.37 6.96
C GLU A 378 -29.30 3.55 8.42
N LEU A 379 -30.26 3.31 9.32
CA LEU A 379 -30.03 3.26 10.75
C LEU A 379 -30.33 1.83 11.22
N VAL A 380 -29.28 1.09 11.58
CA VAL A 380 -29.38 -0.32 11.96
C VAL A 380 -28.88 -0.51 13.38
N ARG A 381 -29.47 -1.49 14.08
CA ARG A 381 -29.00 -1.92 15.40
C ARG A 381 -28.48 -3.35 15.34
N LEU A 382 -27.19 -3.49 15.65
CA LEU A 382 -26.46 -4.74 15.58
C LEU A 382 -26.32 -5.32 17.00
N ALA A 383 -26.85 -6.52 17.21
CA ALA A 383 -26.74 -7.25 18.47
C ALA A 383 -26.01 -8.58 18.25
N VAL A 384 -25.05 -8.89 19.12
CA VAL A 384 -24.22 -10.09 19.03
C VAL A 384 -24.20 -10.78 20.39
N ALA A 385 -24.39 -12.09 20.38
CA ALA A 385 -24.35 -12.93 21.56
C ALA A 385 -23.26 -14.01 21.40
N HIS A 386 -22.51 -14.25 22.48
CA HIS A 386 -21.51 -15.32 22.51
C HIS A 386 -21.92 -16.40 23.50
N ALA A 387 -21.71 -17.66 23.12
CA ALA A 387 -21.85 -18.79 24.00
C ALA A 387 -20.80 -18.70 25.13
N VAL A 388 -21.23 -18.82 26.38
CA VAL A 388 -20.37 -18.83 27.56
C VAL A 388 -20.82 -19.94 28.52
N PRO A 389 -19.91 -20.51 29.33
CA PRO A 389 -20.30 -21.43 30.39
C PRO A 389 -21.21 -20.77 31.42
N VAL A 390 -22.23 -21.49 31.87
CA VAL A 390 -23.15 -21.11 32.96
C VAL A 390 -23.38 -22.35 33.83
N GLY A 391 -22.62 -22.46 34.92
CA GLY A 391 -22.56 -23.70 35.69
C GLY A 391 -22.03 -24.86 34.81
N GLY A 392 -22.78 -25.97 34.76
CA GLY A 392 -22.49 -27.11 33.88
C GLY A 392 -23.07 -27.00 32.46
N PHE A 393 -23.70 -25.89 32.10
CA PHE A 393 -24.36 -25.68 30.80
C PHE A 393 -23.72 -24.54 30.00
N THR A 394 -24.27 -24.27 28.82
CA THR A 394 -23.87 -23.15 27.96
C THR A 394 -25.04 -22.18 27.82
N GLY A 395 -24.78 -20.89 28.09
CA GLY A 395 -25.74 -19.81 27.92
C GLY A 395 -25.22 -18.73 26.97
N TRP A 396 -26.06 -17.73 26.69
CA TRP A 396 -25.71 -16.60 25.85
C TRP A 396 -25.32 -15.38 26.68
N ARG A 397 -24.12 -14.85 26.47
CA ARG A 397 -23.73 -13.51 26.95
C ARG A 397 -23.89 -12.51 25.81
N GLN A 398 -24.81 -11.56 25.98
CA GLN A 398 -25.05 -10.48 25.03
C GLN A 398 -23.95 -9.42 25.15
N ALA A 399 -23.40 -8.99 24.01
CA ALA A 399 -22.61 -7.76 23.95
C ALA A 399 -23.55 -6.55 23.96
N MET A 400 -23.03 -5.37 24.33
CA MET A 400 -23.78 -4.12 24.17
C MET A 400 -24.15 -3.94 22.68
N PRO A 401 -25.44 -3.77 22.35
CA PRO A 401 -25.85 -3.51 20.97
C PRO A 401 -25.20 -2.24 20.43
N VAL A 402 -24.79 -2.26 19.17
CA VAL A 402 -24.22 -1.11 18.49
C VAL A 402 -25.26 -0.55 17.53
N THR A 403 -25.59 0.73 17.67
CA THR A 403 -26.36 1.46 16.68
C THR A 403 -25.38 2.01 15.64
N GLN A 404 -25.62 1.64 14.38
CA GLN A 404 -24.86 2.08 13.23
C GLN A 404 -25.74 2.93 12.33
N TRP A 405 -25.25 4.11 11.98
CA TRP A 405 -25.80 4.92 10.90
C TRP A 405 -24.86 4.88 9.71
N SER A 406 -25.37 4.55 8.54
CA SER A 406 -24.63 4.59 7.28
C SER A 406 -25.37 5.47 6.27
N VAL A 407 -24.64 6.29 5.52
CA VAL A 407 -25.24 7.23 4.56
C VAL A 407 -24.27 7.52 3.43
N THR A 408 -24.80 7.80 2.24
CA THR A 408 -24.04 8.32 1.10
C THR A 408 -24.35 9.80 0.92
N LYS A 409 -23.32 10.64 0.87
CA LYS A 409 -23.49 12.07 0.57
C LYS A 409 -23.98 12.23 -0.86
N PRO A 410 -25.09 12.94 -1.12
CA PRO A 410 -25.61 13.09 -2.47
C PRO A 410 -24.56 13.66 -3.44
N SER A 411 -24.41 13.03 -4.61
CA SER A 411 -23.63 13.56 -5.73
C SER A 411 -24.33 14.83 -6.22
N GLY A 412 -23.75 16.00 -6.02
CA GLY A 412 -24.39 17.25 -6.43
C GLY A 412 -24.62 17.32 -7.94
N SER A 413 -25.82 16.96 -8.41
CA SER A 413 -26.39 17.48 -9.66
C SER A 413 -27.92 17.41 -9.63
N GLY A 414 -28.55 18.59 -9.69
CA GLY A 414 -29.97 18.73 -10.02
C GLY A 414 -30.95 18.70 -8.85
N ALA A 415 -31.06 19.80 -8.12
CA ALA A 415 -32.39 20.26 -7.72
C ALA A 415 -33.19 20.58 -9.01
N ARG A 416 -33.67 19.55 -9.72
CA ARG A 416 -34.81 19.74 -10.61
C ARG A 416 -35.99 19.90 -9.68
N SER A 417 -36.41 21.14 -9.56
CA SER A 417 -37.68 21.52 -8.96
C SER A 417 -38.77 20.59 -9.49
N TYR A 418 -39.35 19.78 -8.60
CA TYR A 418 -40.72 19.36 -8.77
C TYR A 418 -41.60 20.61 -8.61
N LYS A 419 -41.76 21.35 -9.72
CA LYS A 419 -42.85 22.29 -9.95
C LYS A 419 -43.64 21.78 -11.14
N GLY A 420 -44.94 21.65 -10.93
CA GLY A 420 -45.93 21.01 -11.79
C GLY A 420 -46.87 20.25 -10.87
N ASP A 421 -47.74 20.89 -10.08
CA ASP A 421 -48.80 21.84 -10.47
C ASP A 421 -49.75 21.23 -11.51
N ARG A 422 -50.91 20.73 -11.02
CA ARG A 422 -52.23 21.22 -11.42
C ARG A 422 -53.37 20.45 -10.74
N SER A 423 -54.33 21.27 -10.28
CA SER A 423 -55.78 21.06 -10.06
C SER A 423 -56.22 20.00 -9.06
#